data_AF-A0A951F0E4-F1
#
_entry.id   AF-A0A951F0E4-F1
#
_cell.length_a   1.000
_cell.length_b   1.000
_cell.length_c   1.000
_cell.angle_alpha   90.00
_cell.angle_beta   90.00
_cell.angle_gamma   90.00
#
_symmetry.space_group_name_H-M   'P 1'
#
loop_
_entity.id
_entity.type
_entity.pdbx_description
1 polymer ?
#
loop_
_entity_poly.entity_id
_entity_poly.type
_entity_poly.pdbx_seq_one_letter_code
_entity_poly.pdbx_strand_id
1 'polypeptide(L)'
;MPVFINSFFEKRVEQLFELADRVNQAFSAAGIEYRVVGGLAAYIYVEEAEPDAGRLTKDIDITVRREDLARIAQAVESVGLAYRHVAGIDMLVQKGEPSARRAVHLVFAGEKVRPDYPEAAPEIGSYRTIHGLR
;
A
#
# COMPACT_ATOMS: atom_id res chain seq x y z
N MET A 1 18.49 -20.32 25.62
CA MET A 1 17.82 -19.12 26.15
C MET A 1 16.66 -18.79 25.22
N PRO A 2 15.40 -18.72 25.68
CA PRO A 2 14.33 -18.27 24.82
C PRO A 2 14.61 -16.81 24.46
N VAL A 3 14.75 -16.53 23.16
CA VAL A 3 14.86 -15.16 22.67
C VAL A 3 13.51 -14.53 22.92
N PHE A 4 13.44 -13.61 23.89
CA PHE A 4 12.27 -12.75 24.05
C PHE A 4 12.30 -11.71 22.93
N ILE A 5 12.00 -12.18 21.72
CA ILE A 5 11.72 -11.34 20.57
C ILE A 5 10.54 -10.46 20.98
N ASN A 6 10.66 -9.15 20.80
CA ASN A 6 9.54 -8.23 21.04
C ASN A 6 8.54 -8.37 19.89
N SER A 7 7.92 -9.55 19.83
CA SER A 7 7.22 -10.06 18.66
C SER A 7 6.02 -9.21 18.27
N PHE A 8 5.53 -8.36 19.17
CA PHE A 8 4.38 -7.52 18.87
C PHE A 8 4.69 -6.41 17.87
N PHE A 9 5.83 -5.73 17.99
CA PHE A 9 6.23 -4.67 17.07
C PHE A 9 6.76 -5.25 15.76
N GLU A 10 7.63 -6.25 15.86
CA GLU A 10 8.21 -6.93 14.69
C GLU A 10 7.12 -7.55 13.81
N LYS A 11 6.15 -8.30 14.39
CA LYS A 11 5.04 -8.87 13.61
C LYS A 11 4.21 -7.82 12.88
N ARG A 12 4.10 -6.60 13.41
CA ARG A 12 3.33 -5.53 12.74
C ARG A 12 4.08 -4.96 11.55
N VAL A 13 5.40 -4.81 11.69
CA VAL A 13 6.28 -4.41 10.59
C VAL A 13 6.27 -5.50 9.52
N GLU A 14 6.50 -6.76 9.89
CA GLU A 14 6.46 -7.92 8.99
C GLU A 14 5.13 -7.98 8.22
N GLN A 15 3.99 -7.92 8.91
CA GLN A 15 2.66 -7.94 8.27
C GLN A 15 2.47 -6.81 7.25
N LEU A 16 3.02 -5.63 7.49
CA LEU A 16 2.92 -4.51 6.55
C LEU A 16 3.74 -4.77 5.28
N PHE A 17 4.98 -5.22 5.44
CA PHE A 17 5.84 -5.55 4.29
C PHE A 17 5.37 -6.80 3.54
N GLU A 18 4.85 -7.82 4.23
CA GLU A 18 4.21 -8.99 3.60
C GLU A 18 2.98 -8.59 2.79
N LEU A 19 2.17 -7.64 3.28
CA LEU A 19 1.03 -7.12 2.51
C LEU A 19 1.50 -6.36 1.27
N ALA A 20 2.54 -5.52 1.41
CA ALA A 20 3.12 -4.79 0.29
C ALA A 20 3.66 -5.75 -0.78
N ASP A 21 4.35 -6.82 -0.38
CA ASP A 21 4.88 -7.84 -1.29
C ASP A 21 3.77 -8.63 -2.00
N ARG A 22 2.70 -9.02 -1.30
CA ARG A 22 1.53 -9.66 -1.93
C ARG A 22 0.90 -8.79 -3.01
N VAL A 23 0.76 -7.49 -2.75
CA VAL A 23 0.26 -6.52 -3.74
C VAL A 23 1.22 -6.43 -4.93
N ASN A 24 2.52 -6.30 -4.66
CA ASN A 24 3.55 -6.23 -5.69
C ASN A 24 3.54 -7.45 -6.61
N GLN A 25 3.39 -8.65 -6.05
CA GLN A 25 3.29 -9.90 -6.79
C GLN A 25 2.05 -9.92 -7.69
N ALA A 26 0.87 -9.61 -7.15
CA ALA A 26 -0.38 -9.59 -7.91
C ALA A 26 -0.33 -8.58 -9.06
N PHE A 27 0.16 -7.36 -8.81
CA PHE A 27 0.20 -6.30 -9.80
C PHE A 27 1.26 -6.59 -10.87
N SER A 28 2.43 -7.10 -10.47
CA SER A 28 3.48 -7.51 -11.42
C SER A 28 3.00 -8.64 -12.33
N ALA A 29 2.31 -9.65 -11.78
CA ALA A 29 1.76 -10.75 -12.56
C ALA A 29 0.68 -10.30 -13.56
N ALA A 30 -0.12 -9.28 -13.18
CA ALA A 30 -1.17 -8.71 -14.01
C ALA A 30 -0.70 -7.59 -14.96
N GLY A 31 0.58 -7.21 -14.91
CA GLY A 31 1.12 -6.08 -15.67
C GLY A 31 0.43 -4.75 -15.33
N ILE A 32 0.12 -4.53 -14.06
CA ILE A 32 -0.52 -3.32 -13.54
C ILE A 32 0.55 -2.40 -12.96
N GLU A 33 0.55 -1.14 -13.41
CA GLU A 33 1.48 -0.15 -12.91
C GLU A 33 0.93 0.51 -11.63
N TYR A 34 1.78 0.61 -10.61
CA TYR A 34 1.47 1.29 -9.35
C TYR A 34 2.73 1.89 -8.72
N ARG A 35 2.54 2.76 -7.73
CA ARG A 35 3.59 3.28 -6.85
C ARG A 35 3.13 3.29 -5.40
N VAL A 36 3.99 2.88 -4.48
CA VAL A 36 3.76 3.08 -3.04
C VAL A 36 3.92 4.56 -2.74
N VAL A 37 2.93 5.13 -2.05
CA VAL A 37 2.90 6.53 -1.63
C VAL A 37 2.54 6.62 -0.15
N GLY A 38 2.32 7.84 0.34
CA GLY A 38 1.82 8.06 1.70
C GLY A 38 2.81 7.63 2.79
N GLY A 39 2.26 7.09 3.87
CA GLY A 39 3.02 6.85 5.11
C GLY A 39 4.14 5.82 4.96
N LEU A 40 3.90 4.71 4.23
CA LEU A 40 4.90 3.68 4.03
C LEU A 40 6.05 4.17 3.14
N ALA A 41 5.74 4.90 2.07
CA ALA A 41 6.78 5.51 1.23
C ALA A 41 7.65 6.47 2.07
N ALA A 42 7.02 7.39 2.81
CA ALA A 42 7.74 8.33 3.68
C ALA A 42 8.61 7.61 4.71
N TYR A 43 8.10 6.54 5.34
CA TYR A 43 8.86 5.72 6.28
C TYR A 43 10.14 5.16 5.65
N ILE A 44 10.05 4.55 4.46
CA ILE A 44 11.20 3.92 3.80
C ILE A 44 12.28 4.94 3.42
N TYR A 45 11.89 6.12 2.92
CA TYR A 45 12.85 7.19 2.62
C TYR A 45 13.50 7.77 3.87
N VAL A 46 12.73 7.93 4.96
CA VAL A 46 13.26 8.44 6.23
C VAL A 46 14.17 7.41 6.88
N GLU A 47 13.83 6.13 6.87
CA GLU A 47 14.66 5.07 7.42
C GLU A 47 16.04 5.06 6.76
N GLU A 48 16.11 5.12 5.42
CA GLU A 48 17.37 5.11 4.65
C GLU A 48 18.28 6.30 5.03
N ALA A 49 17.69 7.45 5.40
CA ALA A 49 18.42 8.68 5.69
C ALA A 49 18.71 8.91 7.19
N GLU A 50 17.73 8.62 8.06
CA GLU A 50 17.75 8.85 9.50
C GLU A 50 16.87 7.80 10.22
N PRO A 51 17.42 6.61 10.52
CA PRO A 51 16.66 5.47 11.09
C PRO A 51 15.88 5.80 12.36
N ASP A 52 16.41 6.70 13.21
CA ASP A 52 15.79 7.08 14.49
C ASP A 52 14.57 8.02 14.34
N ALA A 53 14.33 8.57 13.14
CA ALA A 53 13.20 9.46 12.85
C ALA A 53 11.98 8.73 12.27
N GLY A 54 12.12 7.44 11.96
CA GLY A 54 11.10 6.62 11.32
C GLY A 54 9.81 6.50 12.14
N ARG A 55 8.66 6.61 11.46
CA ARG A 55 7.33 6.34 12.04
C ARG A 55 6.56 5.40 11.13
N LEU A 56 6.16 4.24 11.67
CA LEU A 56 5.42 3.23 10.92
C LEU A 56 3.94 3.64 10.74
N THR A 57 3.38 3.30 9.59
CA THR A 57 1.94 3.40 9.32
C THR A 57 1.22 2.05 9.53
N LYS A 58 -0.10 2.06 9.56
CA LYS A 58 -0.95 0.85 9.72
C LYS A 58 -1.47 0.31 8.39
N ASP A 59 -1.59 1.18 7.40
CA ASP A 59 -2.12 0.94 6.07
C ASP A 59 -1.06 1.21 5.00
N ILE A 60 -1.36 0.84 3.77
CA ILE A 60 -0.52 1.12 2.61
C ILE A 60 -1.33 2.00 1.67
N ASP A 61 -0.74 3.10 1.22
CA ASP A 61 -1.32 3.90 0.14
C ASP A 61 -0.56 3.57 -1.15
N ILE A 62 -1.29 3.28 -2.23
CA ILE A 62 -0.70 3.11 -3.56
C ILE A 62 -1.38 4.03 -4.57
N THR A 63 -0.58 4.66 -5.43
CA THR A 63 -1.09 5.37 -6.59
C THR A 63 -1.24 4.40 -7.76
N VAL A 64 -2.43 4.41 -8.39
CA VAL A 64 -2.83 3.57 -9.52
C VAL A 64 -3.55 4.39 -10.58
N ARG A 65 -3.75 3.83 -11.77
CA ARG A 65 -4.60 4.43 -12.81
C ARG A 65 -6.06 4.02 -12.64
N ARG A 66 -7.00 4.93 -12.91
CA ARG A 66 -8.44 4.69 -12.74
C ARG A 66 -8.95 3.60 -13.67
N GLU A 67 -8.46 3.57 -14.91
CA GLU A 67 -8.82 2.57 -15.91
C GLU A 67 -8.43 1.14 -15.52
N ASP A 68 -7.43 0.98 -14.63
CA ASP A 68 -6.96 -0.32 -14.16
C ASP A 68 -7.79 -0.87 -12.99
N LEU A 69 -8.76 -0.13 -12.44
CA LEU A 69 -9.50 -0.54 -11.23
C LEU A 69 -10.14 -1.94 -11.37
N ALA A 70 -10.75 -2.24 -12.51
CA ALA A 70 -11.34 -3.55 -12.76
C ALA A 70 -10.28 -4.66 -12.82
N ARG A 71 -9.13 -4.39 -13.45
CA ARG A 71 -8.00 -5.33 -13.52
C ARG A 71 -7.37 -5.55 -12.15
N ILE A 72 -7.25 -4.49 -11.34
CA ILE A 72 -6.77 -4.55 -9.96
C ILE A 72 -7.67 -5.45 -9.13
N ALA A 73 -8.99 -5.22 -9.18
CA ALA A 73 -9.96 -5.99 -8.41
C ALA A 73 -9.85 -7.49 -8.72
N GLN A 74 -9.64 -7.86 -9.99
CA GLN A 74 -9.45 -9.25 -10.41
C GLN A 74 -8.08 -9.82 -9.99
N ALA A 75 -6.99 -9.07 -10.22
CA ALA A 75 -5.63 -9.55 -9.98
C ALA A 75 -5.40 -9.93 -8.51
N VAL A 76 -5.94 -9.13 -7.59
CA VAL A 76 -5.67 -9.27 -6.16
C VAL A 76 -6.41 -10.43 -5.49
N GLU A 77 -7.41 -11.01 -6.16
CA GLU A 77 -8.12 -12.19 -5.64
C GLU A 77 -7.17 -13.38 -5.47
N SER A 78 -6.20 -13.54 -6.39
CA SER A 78 -5.19 -14.60 -6.37
C SER A 78 -4.32 -14.58 -5.12
N VAL A 79 -4.13 -13.39 -4.54
CA VAL A 79 -3.35 -13.17 -3.33
C VAL A 79 -4.24 -12.98 -2.11
N GLY A 80 -5.52 -13.35 -2.15
CA GLY A 80 -6.42 -13.34 -0.99
C GLY A 80 -6.92 -11.95 -0.54
N LEU A 81 -6.83 -10.95 -1.42
CA LEU A 81 -7.41 -9.64 -1.20
C LEU A 81 -8.70 -9.46 -2.01
N ALA A 82 -9.51 -8.48 -1.64
CA ALA A 82 -10.71 -8.10 -2.36
C ALA A 82 -10.82 -6.58 -2.42
N TYR A 83 -11.24 -6.06 -3.58
CA TYR A 83 -11.60 -4.65 -3.73
C TYR A 83 -12.87 -4.32 -2.94
N ARG A 84 -12.89 -3.13 -2.34
CA ARG A 84 -14.03 -2.59 -1.61
C ARG A 84 -14.07 -1.07 -1.77
N HIS A 85 -15.27 -0.54 -1.94
CA HIS A 85 -15.55 0.89 -1.88
C HIS A 85 -16.38 1.18 -0.63
N VAL A 86 -15.90 2.03 0.28
CA VAL A 86 -16.62 2.42 1.50
C VAL A 86 -16.36 3.89 1.82
N ALA A 87 -17.42 4.63 2.14
CA ALA A 87 -17.33 6.03 2.55
C ALA A 87 -16.52 6.92 1.57
N GLY A 88 -16.64 6.64 0.27
CA GLY A 88 -15.93 7.36 -0.78
C GLY A 88 -14.46 6.97 -0.96
N ILE A 89 -14.00 5.90 -0.32
CA ILE A 89 -12.62 5.42 -0.39
C ILE A 89 -12.57 4.06 -1.07
N ASP A 90 -11.73 3.96 -2.09
CA ASP A 90 -11.38 2.73 -2.79
C ASP A 90 -10.22 2.04 -2.08
N MET A 91 -10.37 0.76 -1.75
CA MET A 91 -9.36 0.02 -1.00
C MET A 91 -9.36 -1.48 -1.31
N LEU A 92 -8.23 -2.11 -1.04
CA LEU A 92 -8.10 -3.57 -1.02
C LEU A 92 -8.05 -4.05 0.43
N VAL A 93 -8.84 -5.07 0.76
CA VAL A 93 -8.93 -5.64 2.11
C VAL A 93 -8.73 -7.15 2.08
N GLN A 94 -8.31 -7.73 3.20
CA GLN A 94 -8.19 -9.19 3.34
C GLN A 94 -9.55 -9.86 3.15
N LYS A 95 -9.60 -10.91 2.33
CA LYS A 95 -10.79 -11.74 2.15
C LYS A 95 -11.07 -12.51 3.44
N GLY A 96 -12.30 -12.43 3.95
CA GLY A 96 -12.73 -13.12 5.19
C GLY A 96 -12.50 -12.35 6.49
N GLU A 97 -11.57 -11.40 6.53
CA GLU A 97 -11.34 -10.50 7.67
C GLU A 97 -11.22 -9.03 7.22
N PRO A 98 -12.34 -8.35 6.90
CA PRO A 98 -12.31 -6.99 6.41
C PRO A 98 -12.00 -6.00 7.55
N SER A 99 -10.73 -5.90 7.92
CA SER A 99 -10.25 -4.83 8.79
C SER A 99 -9.80 -3.66 7.93
N ALA A 100 -10.55 -2.55 7.98
CA ALA A 100 -10.16 -1.29 7.35
C ALA A 100 -8.82 -0.74 7.88
N ARG A 101 -8.33 -1.24 9.03
CA ARG A 101 -7.05 -0.81 9.63
C ARG A 101 -5.81 -1.43 8.97
N ARG A 102 -5.98 -2.43 8.10
CA ARG A 102 -4.89 -3.11 7.34
C ARG A 102 -5.27 -3.18 5.86
N ALA A 103 -5.78 -2.07 5.35
CA ALA A 103 -6.20 -1.93 3.97
C ALA A 103 -5.05 -1.38 3.12
N VAL A 104 -5.15 -1.63 1.82
CA VAL A 104 -4.35 -0.93 0.81
C VAL A 104 -5.27 0.10 0.17
N HIS A 105 -5.05 1.39 0.44
CA HIS A 105 -5.83 2.45 -0.16
C HIS A 105 -5.38 2.71 -1.59
N LEU A 106 -6.36 2.90 -2.48
CA LEU A 106 -6.11 3.24 -3.88
C LEU A 106 -6.24 4.75 -4.04
N VAL A 107 -5.10 5.38 -4.34
CA VAL A 107 -5.03 6.78 -4.78
C VAL A 107 -5.01 6.79 -6.30
N PHE A 108 -5.87 7.57 -6.93
CA PHE A 108 -5.95 7.61 -8.39
C PHE A 108 -5.10 8.75 -8.93
N ALA A 109 -4.17 8.40 -9.82
CA ALA A 109 -3.33 9.36 -10.51
C ALA A 109 -4.17 10.42 -11.24
N GLY A 110 -3.78 11.68 -11.13
CA GLY A 110 -4.50 12.80 -11.75
C GLY A 110 -5.83 13.16 -11.07
N GLU A 111 -6.21 12.48 -9.99
CA GLU A 111 -7.47 12.73 -9.28
C GLU A 111 -7.26 13.26 -7.86
N LYS A 112 -8.19 14.09 -7.39
CA LYS A 112 -8.20 14.52 -5.99
C LYS A 112 -8.63 13.38 -5.09
N VAL A 113 -7.81 13.08 -4.07
CA VAL A 113 -8.14 12.08 -3.04
C VAL A 113 -9.39 12.50 -2.26
N ARG A 114 -9.52 13.79 -1.96
CA ARG A 114 -10.75 14.38 -1.40
C ARG A 114 -11.12 15.66 -2.15
N PRO A 115 -12.41 16.01 -2.29
CA PRO A 115 -12.82 17.19 -3.04
C PRO A 115 -12.21 18.51 -2.55
N ASP A 116 -11.96 18.60 -1.23
CA ASP A 116 -11.41 19.76 -0.54
C ASP A 116 -9.88 19.86 -0.64
N TYR A 117 -9.19 18.83 -1.14
CA TYR A 117 -7.74 18.91 -1.34
C TYR A 117 -7.42 19.97 -2.39
N PRO A 118 -6.35 20.76 -2.21
CA PRO A 118 -6.01 21.83 -3.13
C PRO A 118 -5.66 21.28 -4.52
N GLU A 119 -4.94 20.16 -4.56
CA GLU A 119 -4.39 19.57 -5.78
C GLU A 119 -4.77 18.09 -5.91
N ALA A 120 -4.72 17.60 -7.15
CA ALA A 120 -4.87 16.18 -7.46
C ALA A 120 -3.60 15.40 -7.05
N ALA A 121 -3.74 14.08 -6.91
CA ALA A 121 -2.59 13.21 -6.79
C ALA A 121 -1.73 13.31 -8.08
N PRO A 122 -0.39 13.31 -7.96
CA PRO A 122 0.48 13.34 -9.12
C PRO A 122 0.24 12.15 -10.06
N GLU A 123 0.56 12.35 -11.35
CA GLU A 123 0.64 11.25 -12.31
C GLU A 123 1.70 10.23 -11.89
N ILE A 124 1.51 8.98 -12.31
CA ILE A 124 2.54 7.94 -12.09
C ILE A 124 3.77 8.30 -12.91
N GLY A 125 4.87 8.58 -12.20
CA GLY A 125 6.13 9.01 -12.79
C GLY A 125 7.32 8.14 -12.42
N SER A 126 8.49 8.77 -12.43
CA SER A 126 9.76 8.21 -11.99
C SER A 126 9.68 7.73 -10.54
N TYR A 127 10.43 6.67 -10.26
CA TYR A 127 10.43 6.02 -8.95
C TYR A 127 11.82 5.48 -8.59
N ARG A 128 11.98 5.14 -7.32
CA ARG A 128 13.12 4.36 -6.81
C ARG A 128 12.59 3.04 -6.27
N THR A 129 13.35 1.98 -6.45
CA THR A 129 13.06 0.71 -5.77
C THR A 129 13.82 0.68 -4.45
N ILE A 130 13.11 0.61 -3.32
CA ILE A 130 13.70 0.47 -1.98
C ILE A 130 13.00 -0.70 -1.29
N HIS A 131 13.78 -1.66 -0.76
CA HIS A 131 13.26 -2.94 -0.23
C HIS A 131 12.32 -3.71 -1.18
N GLY A 132 12.54 -3.60 -2.50
CA GLY A 132 11.71 -4.27 -3.52
C GLY A 132 10.38 -3.59 -3.82
N LEU A 133 10.05 -2.49 -3.12
CA LEU A 133 8.86 -1.67 -3.35
C LEU A 133 9.17 -0.53 -4.33
N ARG A 134 8.20 -0.19 -5.19
CA ARG A 134 8.31 0.83 -6.25
C ARG A 134 7.51 2.07 -5.92
#